data_AF-A0AAE0RI58-F1
#
_entry.id   AF-A0AAE0RI58-F1
#
_cell.length_a   1.000
_cell.length_b   1.000
_cell.length_c   1.000
_cell.angle_alpha   90.00
_cell.angle_beta   90.00
_cell.angle_gamma   90.00
#
_symmetry.space_group_name_H-M   'P 1'
#
loop_
_entity.id
_entity.type
_entity.pdbx_description
1 polymer ?
#
loop_
_entity_poly.entity_id
_entity_poly.type
_entity_poly.pdbx_seq_one_letter_code
_entity_poly.pdbx_strand_id
1 'polypeptide(L)'
;MPKKSPVSCLNDYRPIALTPIIMKCFKRLVMRQIKDLLPPSLDPMQFAYRPNRSMDDAITHLENKDTYVRMLFIDISSAFNTIIPQHLTEKLSLLGITTSLCNWILDFLTGHSTSGTTTLNTGAPQGCVLSPLLFTLLTHDCAAMHSSNHIIKFADDTTVVGLIGKNNESAYREEVQRLTAWCKANNLSLNVEKMKEMVVDFRRAQSDHSPLDIDGSNVKIVKSTKFLGVHLAEDLTWSLNTSSITKKDQQHLYFLRRLRKAHLPTLILTTFYRGTIESILSSCITAWFGNCTVSDRKTLQRIVRTAEKIIGGSLPPITDIYSTRCIRKANSIVNNPTHPSHTLFTLLPSGKRYRSIRAHTSRLLNSFFPQAIRNYNRNASIYQFFVFFLKLQVLKSLQLTRPSALSTRSGSLSVFAPSPSSHIQLSPSRSATFLGLLAPQGS
;
A
#
# COMPACT_ATOMS: atom_id res chain seq x y z
N MET A 1 -12.95 -12.56 19.43
CA MET A 1 -12.60 -11.14 19.72
C MET A 1 -13.75 -10.20 19.37
N PRO A 2 -14.09 -9.22 20.21
CA PRO A 2 -15.23 -8.32 19.94
C PRO A 2 -15.02 -7.44 18.69
N LYS A 3 -16.05 -7.30 17.86
CA LYS A 3 -16.15 -6.43 16.68
C LYS A 3 -16.55 -5.00 17.04
N LYS A 4 -17.35 -4.84 18.10
CA LYS A 4 -17.85 -3.57 18.62
C LYS A 4 -17.91 -3.60 20.15
N SER A 5 -18.06 -2.44 20.77
CA SER A 5 -18.22 -2.30 22.22
C SER A 5 -19.33 -1.28 22.53
N PRO A 6 -20.34 -1.61 23.37
CA PRO A 6 -20.54 -2.91 24.03
C PRO A 6 -20.98 -4.02 23.05
N VAL A 7 -20.74 -5.28 23.44
CA VAL A 7 -21.15 -6.48 22.68
C VAL A 7 -22.60 -6.79 23.05
N SER A 8 -23.47 -6.91 22.05
CA SER A 8 -24.90 -7.20 22.24
C SER A 8 -25.27 -8.65 21.91
N CYS A 9 -24.56 -9.30 20.98
CA CYS A 9 -24.84 -10.68 20.58
C CYS A 9 -23.58 -11.44 20.12
N LEU A 10 -23.69 -12.76 19.93
CA LEU A 10 -22.57 -13.60 19.50
C LEU A 10 -21.97 -13.17 18.15
N ASN A 11 -22.79 -12.61 17.25
CA ASN A 11 -22.33 -12.07 15.96
C ASN A 11 -21.39 -10.87 16.10
N ASP A 12 -21.39 -10.22 17.27
CA ASP A 12 -20.44 -9.17 17.62
C ASP A 12 -19.07 -9.73 18.01
N TYR A 13 -18.86 -11.05 18.05
CA TYR A 13 -17.54 -11.65 18.16
C TYR A 13 -17.02 -12.09 16.78
N ARG A 14 -15.71 -11.92 16.58
CA ARG A 14 -14.91 -12.59 15.55
C ARG A 14 -14.43 -13.93 16.13
N PRO A 15 -14.83 -15.08 15.57
CA PRO A 15 -14.19 -16.34 15.90
C PRO A 15 -12.71 -16.30 15.48
N ILE A 16 -11.83 -16.92 16.27
CA ILE A 16 -10.40 -17.03 15.93
C ILE A 16 -10.02 -18.49 16.06
N ALA A 17 -9.58 -19.09 14.95
CA ALA A 17 -9.06 -20.44 14.96
C ALA A 17 -7.56 -20.42 15.31
N LEU A 18 -7.20 -20.97 16.46
CA LEU A 18 -5.80 -21.12 16.85
C LEU A 18 -5.22 -22.36 16.16
N THR A 19 -4.30 -22.15 15.21
CA THR A 19 -3.55 -23.24 14.59
C THR A 19 -2.22 -23.50 15.32
N PRO A 20 -1.77 -24.77 15.43
CA PRO A 20 -0.46 -25.11 15.98
C PRO A 20 0.69 -24.37 15.27
N ILE A 21 1.78 -24.11 15.99
CA ILE A 21 2.95 -23.35 15.47
C ILE A 21 3.53 -24.03 14.22
N ILE A 22 3.68 -25.36 14.25
CA ILE A 22 4.18 -26.14 13.10
C ILE A 22 3.29 -25.91 11.88
N MET A 23 1.98 -25.95 12.06
CA MET A 23 1.01 -25.68 10.97
C MET A 23 1.10 -24.24 10.46
N LYS A 24 1.36 -23.25 11.32
CA LYS A 24 1.61 -21.86 10.89
C LYS A 24 2.89 -21.74 10.05
N CYS A 25 3.96 -22.43 10.43
CA CYS A 25 5.21 -22.47 9.67
C CYS A 25 4.99 -23.14 8.30
N PHE A 26 4.32 -24.28 8.27
CA PHE A 26 4.00 -25.00 7.04
C PHE A 26 3.15 -24.15 6.09
N LYS A 27 2.09 -23.52 6.60
CA LYS A 27 1.25 -22.59 5.81
C LYS A 27 2.04 -21.42 5.23
N ARG A 28 3.09 -20.93 5.91
CA ARG A 28 3.97 -19.88 5.36
C ARG A 28 4.82 -20.40 4.21
N LEU A 29 5.29 -21.64 4.26
CA LEU A 29 6.01 -22.29 3.16
C LEU A 29 5.10 -22.47 1.95
N VAL A 30 3.90 -23.02 2.16
CA VAL A 30 2.88 -23.18 1.12
C VAL A 30 2.51 -21.83 0.50
N MET A 31 2.27 -20.81 1.32
CA MET A 31 2.00 -19.45 0.85
C MET A 31 3.13 -18.91 -0.04
N ARG A 32 4.39 -19.21 0.26
CA ARG A 32 5.53 -18.83 -0.58
C ARG A 32 5.49 -19.55 -1.92
N GLN A 33 5.31 -20.87 -1.91
CA GLN A 33 5.21 -21.67 -3.12
C GLN A 33 4.08 -21.21 -4.05
N ILE A 34 2.88 -20.93 -3.50
CA ILE A 34 1.78 -20.38 -4.29
C ILE A 34 2.21 -19.06 -4.94
N LYS A 35 2.79 -18.14 -4.17
CA LYS A 35 3.24 -16.85 -4.71
C LYS A 35 4.30 -16.98 -5.80
N ASP A 36 5.19 -17.95 -5.69
CA ASP A 36 6.25 -18.20 -6.68
C ASP A 36 5.68 -18.74 -8.01
N LEU A 37 4.50 -19.39 -7.98
CA LEU A 37 3.79 -19.90 -9.16
C LEU A 37 2.93 -18.84 -9.85
N LEU A 38 2.53 -17.77 -9.15
CA LEU A 38 1.61 -16.77 -9.70
C LEU A 38 2.36 -15.75 -10.57
N PRO A 39 1.74 -15.28 -11.67
CA PRO A 39 2.35 -14.28 -12.51
C PRO A 39 2.51 -12.95 -11.75
N PRO A 40 3.61 -12.20 -11.98
CA PRO A 40 3.80 -10.88 -11.38
C PRO A 40 2.65 -9.91 -11.71
N SER A 41 2.03 -10.08 -12.87
CA SER A 41 0.89 -9.27 -13.35
C SER A 41 -0.46 -9.63 -12.75
N LEU A 42 -0.56 -10.67 -11.91
CA LEU A 42 -1.85 -11.10 -11.36
C LEU A 42 -2.54 -9.97 -10.59
N ASP A 43 -3.75 -9.63 -11.01
CA ASP A 43 -4.65 -8.70 -10.35
C ASP A 43 -3.97 -7.39 -9.88
N PRO A 44 -3.61 -6.49 -10.82
CA PRO A 44 -2.87 -5.27 -10.51
C PRO A 44 -3.60 -4.34 -9.53
N MET A 45 -4.92 -4.50 -9.38
CA MET A 45 -5.77 -3.67 -8.53
C MET A 45 -6.17 -4.35 -7.21
N GLN A 46 -5.58 -5.50 -6.89
CA GLN A 46 -5.56 -6.03 -5.54
C GLN A 46 -4.43 -5.38 -4.75
N PHE A 47 -4.81 -4.52 -3.81
CA PHE A 47 -3.90 -3.81 -2.93
C PHE A 47 -3.66 -4.53 -1.60
N ALA A 48 -4.46 -5.56 -1.26
CA ALA A 48 -4.04 -6.46 -0.20
C ALA A 48 -2.75 -7.15 -0.63
N TYR A 49 -1.71 -6.95 0.17
CA TYR A 49 -0.39 -7.53 -0.05
C TYR A 49 0.37 -7.01 -1.30
N ARG A 50 -0.12 -5.96 -1.99
CA ARG A 50 0.60 -5.20 -3.04
C ARG A 50 0.33 -3.69 -2.92
N PRO A 51 1.33 -2.80 -2.87
CA PRO A 51 1.09 -1.37 -2.66
C PRO A 51 0.66 -0.63 -3.95
N ASN A 52 -0.21 0.39 -3.78
CA ASN A 52 -0.32 1.67 -4.53
C ASN A 52 -1.09 1.76 -5.87
N ARG A 53 -2.40 2.01 -5.79
CA ARG A 53 -3.18 3.02 -6.54
C ARG A 53 -4.55 3.14 -5.86
N SER A 54 -5.03 4.32 -5.46
CA SER A 54 -6.44 4.46 -5.01
C SER A 54 -6.96 5.86 -4.63
N MET A 55 -6.25 6.97 -4.90
CA MET A 55 -6.86 8.30 -4.67
C MET A 55 -6.32 9.38 -5.59
N ASP A 56 -5.02 9.34 -5.89
CA ASP A 56 -4.39 10.37 -6.73
C ASP A 56 -4.99 10.39 -8.15
N ASP A 57 -5.29 9.23 -8.76
CA ASP A 57 -5.96 9.16 -10.08
C ASP A 57 -7.37 9.81 -10.03
N ALA A 58 -8.14 9.55 -8.97
CA ALA A 58 -9.42 10.22 -8.74
C ALA A 58 -9.26 11.73 -8.57
N ILE A 59 -8.21 12.20 -7.88
CA ILE A 59 -7.90 13.63 -7.74
C ILE A 59 -7.52 14.26 -9.07
N THR A 60 -6.77 13.56 -9.94
CA THR A 60 -6.44 14.08 -11.28
C THR A 60 -7.67 14.26 -12.14
N HIS A 61 -8.66 13.36 -12.06
CA HIS A 61 -9.89 13.50 -12.84
C HIS A 61 -10.69 14.75 -12.45
N LEU A 62 -10.68 15.12 -11.17
CA LEU A 62 -11.32 16.33 -10.65
C LEU A 62 -10.72 17.64 -11.18
N GLU A 63 -9.61 17.60 -11.94
CA GLU A 63 -9.13 18.78 -12.67
C GLU A 63 -9.93 19.08 -13.93
N ASN A 64 -10.64 18.09 -14.48
CA ASN A 64 -11.47 18.28 -15.66
C ASN A 64 -12.76 19.02 -15.28
N LYS A 65 -13.03 20.12 -15.99
CA LYS A 65 -14.30 20.84 -15.88
C LYS A 65 -15.45 19.87 -16.17
N ASP A 66 -16.50 19.95 -15.36
CA ASP A 66 -17.73 19.14 -15.46
C ASP A 66 -17.57 17.64 -15.19
N THR A 67 -16.62 17.29 -14.33
CA THR A 67 -16.44 15.93 -13.81
C THR A 67 -16.58 15.84 -12.30
N TYR A 68 -16.93 14.66 -11.81
CA TYR A 68 -16.96 14.31 -10.39
C TYR A 68 -16.66 12.82 -10.20
N VAL A 69 -16.52 12.39 -8.95
CA VAL A 69 -16.17 11.00 -8.62
C VAL A 69 -17.22 10.40 -7.69
N ARG A 70 -17.70 9.18 -7.98
CA ARG A 70 -18.50 8.37 -7.04
C ARG A 70 -17.65 7.21 -6.52
N MET A 71 -17.73 6.95 -5.22
CA MET A 71 -17.00 5.88 -4.55
C MET A 71 -17.98 4.99 -3.79
N LEU A 72 -18.17 3.76 -4.23
CA LEU A 72 -18.97 2.75 -3.54
C LEU A 72 -18.08 1.87 -2.69
N PHE A 73 -18.23 1.96 -1.37
CA PHE A 73 -17.57 1.10 -0.40
C PHE A 73 -18.43 -0.14 -0.15
N ILE A 74 -17.89 -1.30 -0.53
CA ILE A 74 -18.58 -2.58 -0.47
C ILE A 74 -18.32 -3.26 0.86
N ASP A 75 -19.38 -3.79 1.47
CA ASP A 75 -19.30 -4.65 2.64
C ASP A 75 -19.76 -6.06 2.25
N ILE A 76 -18.83 -7.02 2.26
CA ILE A 76 -19.13 -8.43 1.98
C ILE A 76 -19.38 -9.13 3.31
N SER A 77 -20.57 -9.70 3.47
CA SER A 77 -20.96 -10.40 4.68
C SER A 77 -20.14 -11.67 4.87
N SER A 78 -19.36 -11.73 5.95
CA SER A 78 -18.61 -12.94 6.34
C SER A 78 -17.74 -13.51 5.23
N ALA A 79 -17.06 -12.65 4.46
CA ALA A 79 -16.35 -12.98 3.23
C ALA A 79 -15.47 -14.25 3.26
N PHE A 80 -14.75 -14.49 4.36
CA PHE A 80 -13.92 -15.70 4.51
C PHE A 80 -14.74 -16.97 4.76
N ASN A 81 -15.89 -16.87 5.42
CA ASN A 81 -16.74 -18.01 5.74
C ASN A 81 -17.61 -18.44 4.55
N THR A 82 -17.82 -17.56 3.56
CA THR A 82 -18.66 -17.83 2.39
C THR A 82 -17.90 -18.43 1.21
N ILE A 83 -16.58 -18.60 1.34
CA ILE A 83 -15.75 -19.24 0.31
C ILE A 83 -16.19 -20.68 0.13
N ILE A 84 -16.65 -21.02 -1.08
CA ILE A 84 -16.90 -22.41 -1.50
C ILE A 84 -15.56 -23.01 -1.92
N PRO A 85 -15.03 -24.04 -1.22
CA PRO A 85 -13.72 -24.60 -1.49
C PRO A 85 -13.55 -25.12 -2.93
N GLN A 86 -14.58 -25.79 -3.48
CA GLN A 86 -14.56 -26.33 -4.85
C GLN A 86 -14.39 -25.22 -5.89
N HIS A 87 -15.19 -24.16 -5.79
CA HIS A 87 -15.12 -23.00 -6.68
C HIS A 87 -13.75 -22.30 -6.61
N LEU A 88 -13.20 -22.17 -5.41
CA LEU A 88 -11.84 -21.64 -5.24
C LEU A 88 -10.80 -22.53 -5.94
N THR A 89 -10.88 -23.85 -5.80
CA THR A 89 -9.92 -24.76 -6.44
C THR A 89 -9.98 -24.73 -7.96
N GLU A 90 -11.17 -24.54 -8.56
CA GLU A 90 -11.32 -24.36 -10.00
C GLU A 90 -10.56 -23.10 -10.46
N LYS A 91 -10.74 -21.98 -9.76
CA LYS A 91 -9.98 -20.74 -10.05
C LYS A 91 -8.47 -20.91 -9.87
N LEU A 92 -8.03 -21.62 -8.83
CA LEU A 92 -6.61 -21.89 -8.61
C LEU A 92 -6.01 -22.74 -9.73
N SER A 93 -6.76 -23.74 -10.21
CA SER A 93 -6.34 -24.55 -11.36
C SER A 93 -6.17 -23.71 -12.62
N LEU A 94 -7.08 -22.77 -12.88
CA LEU A 94 -6.96 -21.83 -14.01
C LEU A 94 -5.75 -20.90 -13.90
N LEU A 95 -5.30 -20.62 -12.67
CA LEU A 95 -4.09 -19.83 -12.40
C LEU A 95 -2.79 -20.66 -12.50
N GLY A 96 -2.86 -21.93 -12.89
CA GLY A 96 -1.70 -22.80 -13.04
C GLY A 96 -1.17 -23.38 -11.72
N ILE A 97 -1.96 -23.32 -10.65
CA ILE A 97 -1.61 -24.02 -9.40
C ILE A 97 -1.74 -25.53 -9.61
N THR A 98 -0.75 -26.29 -9.15
CA THR A 98 -0.69 -27.74 -9.36
C THR A 98 -1.87 -28.45 -8.69
N THR A 99 -2.37 -29.52 -9.32
CA THR A 99 -3.49 -30.32 -8.80
C THR A 99 -3.25 -30.81 -7.37
N SER A 100 -2.02 -31.24 -7.05
CA SER A 100 -1.65 -31.67 -5.70
C SER A 100 -1.82 -30.55 -4.66
N LEU A 101 -1.47 -29.32 -5.03
CA LEU A 101 -1.61 -28.17 -4.14
C LEU A 101 -3.07 -27.71 -4.01
N CYS A 102 -3.84 -27.75 -5.11
CA CYS A 102 -5.28 -27.53 -5.08
C CYS A 102 -6.00 -28.54 -4.17
N ASN A 103 -5.67 -29.83 -4.27
CA ASN A 103 -6.24 -30.87 -3.40
C ASN A 103 -5.88 -30.63 -1.94
N TRP A 104 -4.63 -30.28 -1.64
CA TRP A 104 -4.23 -29.93 -0.28
C TRP A 104 -5.00 -28.71 0.27
N ILE A 105 -5.23 -27.68 -0.56
CA ILE A 105 -6.03 -26.50 -0.19
C ILE A 105 -7.49 -26.90 0.05
N LEU A 106 -8.04 -27.77 -0.79
CA LEU A 106 -9.39 -28.31 -0.63
C LEU A 106 -9.54 -29.04 0.71
N ASP A 107 -8.64 -29.97 1.01
CA ASP A 107 -8.60 -30.73 2.27
C ASP A 107 -8.42 -29.80 3.47
N PHE A 108 -7.57 -28.77 3.31
CA PHE A 108 -7.32 -27.77 4.34
C PHE A 108 -8.58 -26.95 4.67
N LEU A 109 -9.38 -26.57 3.67
CA LEU A 109 -10.57 -25.75 3.84
C LEU A 109 -11.81 -26.56 4.25
N THR A 110 -11.91 -27.80 3.77
CA THR A 110 -13.03 -28.71 4.11
C THR A 110 -12.84 -29.36 5.47
N GLY A 111 -11.60 -29.45 5.95
CA GLY A 111 -11.26 -29.98 7.26
C GLY A 111 -11.50 -31.48 7.34
N HIS A 112 -10.44 -32.29 7.21
CA HIS A 112 -10.54 -33.69 7.64
C HIS A 112 -10.62 -33.75 9.17
N SER A 113 -11.84 -33.86 9.70
CA SER A 113 -12.08 -34.25 11.08
C SER A 113 -11.59 -35.68 11.29
N THR A 114 -10.43 -35.85 11.92
CA THR A 114 -10.15 -37.08 12.65
C THR A 114 -11.12 -37.12 13.84
N SER A 115 -12.19 -37.91 13.69
CA SER A 115 -13.15 -38.40 14.70
C SER A 115 -13.53 -37.47 15.86
N GLY A 116 -14.75 -36.91 15.81
CA GLY A 116 -15.52 -36.59 17.03
C GLY A 116 -15.91 -35.13 17.30
N THR A 117 -15.64 -34.17 16.41
CA THR A 117 -16.10 -32.77 16.61
C THR A 117 -16.74 -32.18 15.36
N THR A 118 -17.80 -31.41 15.60
CA THR A 118 -18.78 -30.83 14.67
C THR A 118 -18.14 -30.28 13.38
N THR A 119 -18.71 -30.67 12.23
CA THR A 119 -18.36 -30.18 10.90
C THR A 119 -18.58 -28.67 10.82
N LEU A 120 -17.51 -27.88 10.92
CA LEU A 120 -17.53 -26.45 10.60
C LEU A 120 -17.39 -26.31 9.09
N ASN A 121 -18.53 -26.29 8.40
CA ASN A 121 -18.64 -26.05 6.96
C ASN A 121 -18.41 -24.55 6.62
N THR A 122 -17.37 -23.95 7.20
CA THR A 122 -17.20 -22.50 7.28
C THR A 122 -15.90 -22.05 6.63
N GLY A 123 -15.89 -22.01 5.29
CA GLY A 123 -14.88 -21.34 4.45
C GLY A 123 -13.43 -21.38 4.97
N ALA A 124 -12.68 -20.29 4.78
CA ALA A 124 -11.30 -20.20 5.23
C ALA A 124 -11.20 -19.75 6.70
N PRO A 125 -10.56 -20.52 7.60
CA PRO A 125 -10.57 -20.25 9.03
C PRO A 125 -9.95 -18.87 9.37
N GLN A 126 -10.67 -18.09 10.18
CA GLN A 126 -10.25 -16.74 10.58
C GLN A 126 -9.01 -16.81 11.49
N GLY A 127 -7.95 -16.06 11.13
CA GLY A 127 -6.65 -16.09 11.80
C GLY A 127 -5.61 -17.04 11.18
N CYS A 128 -5.98 -17.75 10.11
CA CYS A 128 -5.04 -18.52 9.31
C CYS A 128 -4.23 -17.61 8.37
N VAL A 129 -2.92 -17.85 8.28
CA VAL A 129 -1.98 -17.09 7.43
C VAL A 129 -2.34 -17.18 5.94
N LEU A 130 -2.99 -18.27 5.53
CA LEU A 130 -3.30 -18.54 4.12
C LEU A 130 -4.63 -17.91 3.67
N SER A 131 -5.60 -17.73 4.57
CA SER A 131 -6.96 -17.27 4.21
C SER A 131 -6.98 -15.95 3.42
N PRO A 132 -6.20 -14.91 3.78
CA PRO A 132 -6.19 -13.67 3.00
C PRO A 132 -5.64 -13.83 1.58
N LEU A 133 -4.66 -14.72 1.39
CA LEU A 133 -4.15 -15.04 0.05
C LEU A 133 -5.22 -15.79 -0.76
N LEU A 134 -5.90 -16.76 -0.16
CA LEU A 134 -6.95 -17.51 -0.83
C LEU A 134 -8.12 -16.61 -1.25
N PHE A 135 -8.53 -15.67 -0.40
CA PHE A 135 -9.55 -14.69 -0.76
C PHE A 135 -9.07 -13.75 -1.88
N THR A 136 -7.80 -13.36 -1.86
CA THR A 136 -7.19 -12.61 -2.96
C THR A 136 -7.29 -13.38 -4.29
N LEU A 137 -7.01 -14.68 -4.27
CA LEU A 137 -7.08 -15.52 -5.46
C LEU A 137 -8.52 -15.81 -5.89
N LEU A 138 -9.46 -15.92 -4.97
CA LEU A 138 -10.89 -16.03 -5.27
C LEU A 138 -11.39 -14.82 -6.07
N THR A 139 -10.91 -13.63 -5.71
CA THR A 139 -11.37 -12.35 -6.25
C THR A 139 -10.51 -11.83 -7.42
N HIS A 140 -9.57 -12.62 -7.93
CA HIS A 140 -8.54 -12.13 -8.88
C HIS A 140 -9.12 -11.62 -10.21
N ASP A 141 -10.22 -12.22 -10.67
CA ASP A 141 -10.95 -11.93 -11.91
C ASP A 141 -12.00 -10.81 -11.74
N CYS A 142 -12.16 -10.28 -10.52
CA CYS A 142 -12.97 -9.11 -10.26
C CYS A 142 -12.22 -7.84 -10.71
N ALA A 143 -12.29 -7.52 -12.01
CA ALA A 143 -11.68 -6.35 -12.62
C ALA A 143 -12.74 -5.42 -13.22
N ALA A 144 -12.46 -4.11 -13.28
CA ALA A 144 -13.36 -3.13 -13.90
C ALA A 144 -13.47 -3.34 -15.41
N MET A 145 -14.65 -3.13 -15.98
CA MET A 145 -14.86 -3.23 -17.43
C MET A 145 -14.58 -1.90 -18.14
N HIS A 146 -15.03 -0.81 -17.53
CA HIS A 146 -14.89 0.52 -18.13
C HIS A 146 -13.59 1.19 -17.69
N SER A 147 -12.91 1.87 -18.61
CA SER A 147 -11.68 2.62 -18.30
C SER A 147 -11.91 3.80 -17.35
N SER A 148 -13.14 4.31 -17.28
CA SER A 148 -13.57 5.35 -16.33
C SER A 148 -13.85 4.80 -14.93
N ASN A 149 -13.84 3.48 -14.74
CA ASN A 149 -14.14 2.84 -13.46
C ASN A 149 -12.94 2.05 -12.95
N HIS A 150 -12.74 2.04 -11.65
CA HIS A 150 -11.69 1.26 -11.01
C HIS A 150 -12.29 0.43 -9.87
N ILE A 151 -11.94 -0.85 -9.81
CA ILE A 151 -12.27 -1.71 -8.68
C ILE A 151 -11.00 -1.90 -7.86
N ILE A 152 -10.99 -1.35 -6.67
CA ILE A 152 -9.87 -1.38 -5.72
C ILE A 152 -10.22 -2.44 -4.68
N LYS A 153 -9.36 -3.46 -4.55
CA LYS A 153 -9.57 -4.56 -3.59
C LYS A 153 -8.50 -4.51 -2.52
N PHE A 154 -8.88 -4.74 -1.27
CA PHE A 154 -7.98 -4.94 -0.15
C PHE A 154 -8.54 -6.06 0.72
N ALA A 155 -8.24 -7.31 0.32
CA ALA A 155 -8.86 -8.49 0.89
C ALA A 155 -10.39 -8.36 0.78
N ASP A 156 -11.13 -8.38 1.88
CA ASP A 156 -12.58 -8.22 1.91
C ASP A 156 -13.07 -6.79 1.67
N ASP A 157 -12.22 -5.77 1.91
CA ASP A 157 -12.57 -4.38 1.63
C ASP A 157 -12.49 -4.12 0.10
N THR A 158 -13.63 -3.98 -0.57
CA THR A 158 -13.69 -3.65 -2.01
C THR A 158 -14.31 -2.27 -2.21
N THR A 159 -13.79 -1.50 -3.17
CA THR A 159 -14.32 -0.17 -3.51
C THR A 159 -14.39 0.00 -5.01
N VAL A 160 -15.56 0.42 -5.51
CA VAL A 160 -15.73 0.83 -6.91
C VAL A 160 -15.62 2.33 -6.97
N VAL A 161 -14.74 2.83 -7.83
CA VAL A 161 -14.54 4.25 -8.08
C VAL A 161 -14.98 4.53 -9.50
N GLY A 162 -16.02 5.34 -9.68
CA GLY A 162 -16.50 5.81 -10.97
C GLY A 162 -16.08 7.25 -11.22
N LEU A 163 -15.38 7.49 -12.32
CA LEU A 163 -15.03 8.81 -12.81
C LEU A 163 -16.16 9.28 -13.74
N ILE A 164 -17.00 10.20 -13.25
CA ILE A 164 -18.20 10.62 -13.96
C ILE A 164 -17.90 11.91 -14.73
N GLY A 165 -18.10 11.86 -16.04
CA GLY A 165 -18.00 13.02 -16.93
C GLY A 165 -19.36 13.38 -17.52
N LYS A 166 -19.63 14.69 -17.65
CA LYS A 166 -20.85 15.20 -18.31
C LYS A 166 -22.16 14.63 -17.72
N ASN A 167 -22.19 14.33 -16.41
CA ASN A 167 -23.32 13.69 -15.74
C ASN A 167 -23.74 12.30 -16.26
N ASN A 168 -22.90 11.62 -17.05
CA ASN A 168 -23.22 10.28 -17.53
C ASN A 168 -22.74 9.21 -16.54
N GLU A 169 -23.67 8.66 -15.75
CA GLU A 169 -23.38 7.62 -14.75
C GLU A 169 -23.53 6.18 -15.27
N SER A 170 -23.91 5.98 -16.55
CA SER A 170 -24.24 4.65 -17.11
C SER A 170 -23.15 3.61 -16.88
N ALA A 171 -21.90 3.95 -17.25
CA ALA A 171 -20.75 3.07 -17.06
C ALA A 171 -20.55 2.68 -15.59
N TYR A 172 -20.70 3.60 -14.65
CA TYR A 172 -20.54 3.33 -13.22
C TYR A 172 -21.67 2.44 -12.68
N ARG A 173 -22.93 2.71 -13.07
CA ARG A 173 -24.08 1.91 -12.64
C ARG A 173 -24.04 0.49 -13.20
N GLU A 174 -23.66 0.34 -14.47
CA GLU A 174 -23.45 -0.96 -15.09
C GLU A 174 -22.35 -1.76 -14.38
N GLU A 175 -21.25 -1.10 -14.00
CA GLU A 175 -20.17 -1.73 -13.23
C GLU A 175 -20.65 -2.26 -11.88
N VAL A 176 -21.47 -1.50 -11.16
CA VAL A 176 -22.07 -1.92 -9.88
C VAL A 176 -23.01 -3.10 -10.06
N GLN A 177 -23.83 -3.11 -11.12
CA GLN A 177 -24.73 -4.22 -11.43
C GLN A 177 -23.94 -5.50 -11.75
N ARG A 178 -22.92 -5.38 -12.61
CA ARG A 178 -22.05 -6.50 -12.98
C ARG A 178 -21.30 -7.05 -11.78
N LEU A 179 -20.80 -6.17 -10.91
CA LEU A 179 -20.14 -6.58 -9.68
C LEU A 179 -21.09 -7.31 -8.73
N THR A 180 -22.33 -6.84 -8.60
CA THR A 180 -23.37 -7.52 -7.83
C THR A 180 -23.64 -8.93 -8.38
N ALA A 181 -23.77 -9.08 -9.70
CA ALA A 181 -23.94 -10.38 -10.34
C ALA A 181 -22.71 -11.29 -10.15
N TRP A 182 -21.50 -10.73 -10.28
CA TRP A 182 -20.25 -11.45 -10.04
C TRP A 182 -20.14 -11.93 -8.60
N CYS A 183 -20.50 -11.10 -7.61
CA CYS A 183 -20.53 -11.48 -6.21
C CYS A 183 -21.48 -12.66 -5.97
N LYS A 184 -22.69 -12.63 -6.55
CA LYS A 184 -23.65 -13.76 -6.48
C LYS A 184 -23.07 -15.03 -7.09
N ALA A 185 -22.47 -14.95 -8.27
CA ALA A 185 -21.83 -16.10 -8.93
C ALA A 185 -20.65 -16.69 -8.13
N ASN A 186 -20.01 -15.89 -7.27
CA ASN A 186 -18.90 -16.32 -6.42
C ASN A 186 -19.34 -16.63 -4.97
N ASN A 187 -20.64 -16.73 -4.70
CA ASN A 187 -21.20 -16.94 -3.37
C ASN A 187 -20.73 -15.90 -2.33
N LEU A 188 -20.58 -14.65 -2.75
CA LEU A 188 -20.25 -13.51 -1.90
C LEU A 188 -21.50 -12.68 -1.68
N SER A 189 -22.01 -12.70 -0.45
CA SER A 189 -23.22 -11.95 -0.08
C SER A 189 -22.88 -10.50 0.24
N LEU A 190 -23.46 -9.55 -0.50
CA LEU A 190 -23.32 -8.12 -0.24
C LEU A 190 -24.22 -7.68 0.93
N ASN A 191 -23.71 -6.80 1.80
CA ASN A 191 -24.47 -6.19 2.88
C ASN A 191 -24.85 -4.74 2.53
N VAL A 192 -25.92 -4.56 1.75
CA VAL A 192 -26.31 -3.25 1.22
C VAL A 192 -26.53 -2.20 2.33
N GLU A 193 -27.03 -2.60 3.50
CA GLU A 193 -27.23 -1.70 4.65
C GLU A 193 -25.91 -1.11 5.20
N LYS A 194 -24.82 -1.87 5.12
CA LYS A 194 -23.48 -1.42 5.56
C LYS A 194 -22.68 -0.76 4.45
N MET A 195 -23.05 -1.01 3.20
CA MET A 195 -22.46 -0.34 2.06
C MET A 195 -22.71 1.16 2.15
N LYS A 196 -21.73 1.92 1.66
CA LYS A 196 -21.79 3.38 1.67
C LYS A 196 -21.33 3.88 0.32
N GLU A 197 -22.01 4.88 -0.17
CA GLU A 197 -21.56 5.63 -1.33
C GLU A 197 -21.10 7.01 -0.88
N MET A 198 -19.98 7.49 -1.41
CA MET A 198 -19.54 8.87 -1.22
C MET A 198 -19.35 9.51 -2.59
N VAL A 199 -19.85 10.74 -2.73
CA VAL A 199 -19.73 11.51 -3.96
C VAL A 199 -18.80 12.69 -3.72
N VAL A 200 -17.79 12.83 -4.56
CA VAL A 200 -16.81 13.92 -4.52
C VAL A 200 -17.06 14.79 -5.74
N ASP A 201 -17.77 15.91 -5.56
CA ASP A 201 -18.17 16.83 -6.63
C ASP A 201 -17.72 18.26 -6.32
N PHE A 202 -16.74 18.76 -7.09
CA PHE A 202 -16.23 20.14 -6.99
C PHE A 202 -16.73 21.05 -8.11
N ARG A 203 -17.74 20.62 -8.88
CA ARG A 203 -18.35 21.46 -9.90
C ARG A 203 -19.14 22.59 -9.24
N ARG A 204 -19.23 23.73 -9.94
CA ARG A 204 -19.94 24.92 -9.41
C ARG A 204 -21.44 24.71 -9.31
N ALA A 205 -22.01 24.00 -10.29
CA ALA A 205 -23.40 23.58 -10.29
C ALA A 205 -23.43 22.08 -9.97
N GLN A 206 -23.74 21.76 -8.73
CA GLN A 206 -23.93 20.38 -8.29
C GLN A 206 -25.34 19.93 -8.67
N SER A 207 -25.45 18.72 -9.18
CA SER A 207 -26.72 18.05 -9.43
C SER A 207 -27.06 17.15 -8.24
N ASP A 208 -28.35 16.96 -7.95
CA ASP A 208 -28.74 15.90 -7.02
C ASP A 208 -28.28 14.54 -7.55
N HIS A 209 -27.64 13.77 -6.67
CA HIS A 209 -27.12 12.46 -7.01
C HIS A 209 -28.10 11.39 -6.56
N SER A 210 -28.76 10.72 -7.52
CA SER A 210 -29.65 9.60 -7.20
C SER A 210 -28.84 8.46 -6.55
N PRO A 211 -29.34 7.86 -5.46
CA PRO A 211 -28.72 6.69 -4.85
C PRO A 211 -28.55 5.52 -5.83
N LEU A 212 -27.66 4.60 -5.48
CA LEU A 212 -27.57 3.30 -6.13
C LEU A 212 -28.65 2.37 -5.55
N ASP A 213 -29.35 1.66 -6.43
CA ASP A 213 -30.24 0.57 -6.05
C ASP A 213 -29.54 -0.76 -6.34
N ILE A 214 -29.40 -1.59 -5.31
CA ILE A 214 -28.81 -2.92 -5.39
C ILE A 214 -29.84 -3.89 -4.81
N ASP A 215 -30.40 -4.75 -5.67
CA ASP A 215 -31.42 -5.75 -5.32
C ASP A 215 -32.64 -5.16 -4.60
N GLY A 216 -33.11 -3.97 -5.02
CA GLY A 216 -34.27 -3.28 -4.45
C GLY A 216 -33.96 -2.50 -3.17
N SER A 217 -32.69 -2.42 -2.77
CA SER A 217 -32.23 -1.68 -1.59
C SER A 217 -31.35 -0.49 -1.98
N ASN A 218 -31.70 0.70 -1.49
CA ASN A 218 -30.93 1.91 -1.75
C ASN A 218 -29.66 2.00 -0.88
N VAL A 219 -28.51 2.19 -1.52
CA VAL A 219 -27.25 2.46 -0.84
C VAL A 219 -27.25 3.88 -0.27
N LYS A 220 -26.81 4.01 0.99
CA LYS A 220 -26.73 5.31 1.66
C LYS A 220 -25.57 6.15 1.10
N ILE A 221 -25.89 7.34 0.60
CA ILE A 221 -24.90 8.38 0.29
C ILE A 221 -24.44 9.05 1.60
N VAL A 222 -23.13 9.15 1.81
CA VAL A 222 -22.51 9.72 3.01
C VAL A 222 -21.50 10.80 2.66
N LYS A 223 -21.37 11.79 3.54
CA LYS A 223 -20.38 12.88 3.41
C LYS A 223 -18.97 12.48 3.83
N SER A 224 -18.85 11.43 4.65
CA SER A 224 -17.56 10.90 5.08
C SER A 224 -17.66 9.43 5.46
N THR A 225 -16.57 8.71 5.27
CA THR A 225 -16.46 7.31 5.69
C THR A 225 -15.01 6.95 6.01
N LYS A 226 -14.83 5.83 6.71
CA LYS A 226 -13.50 5.30 7.00
C LYS A 226 -13.15 4.26 5.94
N PHE A 227 -12.01 4.45 5.28
CA PHE A 227 -11.48 3.56 4.26
C PHE A 227 -10.03 3.21 4.60
N LEU A 228 -9.73 1.91 4.74
CA LEU A 228 -8.39 1.39 5.07
C LEU A 228 -7.73 2.07 6.28
N GLY A 229 -8.54 2.44 7.28
CA GLY A 229 -8.05 3.09 8.50
C GLY A 229 -8.05 4.63 8.46
N VAL A 230 -8.27 5.25 7.30
CA VAL A 230 -8.24 6.71 7.09
C VAL A 230 -9.67 7.23 6.93
N HIS A 231 -9.99 8.39 7.52
CA HIS A 231 -11.26 9.05 7.27
C HIS A 231 -11.19 9.87 5.98
N LEU A 232 -12.06 9.55 5.03
CA LEU A 232 -12.24 10.27 3.78
C LEU A 232 -13.53 11.08 3.84
N ALA A 233 -13.51 12.29 3.30
CA ALA A 233 -14.65 13.21 3.25
C ALA A 233 -14.94 13.63 1.80
N GLU A 234 -16.19 13.96 1.51
CA GLU A 234 -16.68 14.38 0.18
C GLU A 234 -15.93 15.62 -0.35
N ASP A 235 -15.50 16.50 0.55
CA ASP A 235 -14.74 17.71 0.24
C ASP A 235 -13.22 17.46 0.17
N LEU A 236 -12.78 16.23 0.40
CA LEU A 236 -11.40 15.77 0.57
C LEU A 236 -10.61 16.59 1.62
N THR A 237 -11.30 17.14 2.61
CA THR A 237 -10.64 17.70 3.80
C THR A 237 -10.20 16.58 4.74
N TRP A 238 -9.12 16.84 5.46
CA TRP A 238 -8.48 15.85 6.32
C TRP A 238 -8.73 16.07 7.81
N SER A 239 -9.54 17.06 8.17
CA SER A 239 -9.73 17.48 9.56
C SER A 239 -10.42 16.40 10.42
N LEU A 240 -11.34 15.62 9.84
CA LEU A 240 -11.93 14.46 10.53
C LEU A 240 -10.88 13.37 10.80
N ASN A 241 -10.00 13.12 9.82
CA ASN A 241 -8.92 12.14 9.95
C ASN A 241 -7.89 12.58 11.00
N THR A 242 -7.41 13.81 10.93
CA THR A 242 -6.43 14.36 11.88
C THR A 242 -6.99 14.43 13.30
N SER A 243 -8.27 14.78 13.46
CA SER A 243 -8.94 14.77 14.77
C SER A 243 -9.03 13.36 15.35
N SER A 244 -9.38 12.36 14.53
CA SER A 244 -9.44 10.95 14.93
C SER A 244 -8.07 10.42 15.38
N ILE A 245 -7.02 10.68 14.58
CA ILE A 245 -5.63 10.35 14.91
C ILE A 245 -5.20 11.03 16.21
N THR A 246 -5.46 12.33 16.33
CA THR A 246 -5.08 13.11 17.52
C THR A 246 -5.72 12.57 18.79
N LYS A 247 -7.01 12.24 18.77
CA LYS A 247 -7.71 11.66 19.91
C LYS A 247 -7.07 10.33 20.34
N LYS A 248 -6.73 9.48 19.37
CA LYS A 248 -6.09 8.19 19.65
C LYS A 248 -4.68 8.35 20.23
N ASP A 249 -3.87 9.22 19.65
CA ASP A 249 -2.52 9.47 20.13
C ASP A 249 -2.48 10.17 21.49
N GLN A 250 -3.47 11.01 21.81
CA GLN A 250 -3.61 11.60 23.14
C GLN A 250 -3.79 10.53 24.23
N GLN A 251 -4.54 9.46 23.94
CA GLN A 251 -4.66 8.32 24.85
C GLN A 251 -3.30 7.61 25.02
N HIS A 252 -2.53 7.46 23.94
CA HIS A 252 -1.19 6.86 23.99
C HIS A 252 -0.16 7.73 24.71
N LEU A 253 -0.26 9.05 24.61
CA LEU A 253 0.56 10.00 25.37
C LEU A 253 0.34 9.83 26.88
N TYR A 254 -0.86 9.50 27.34
CA TYR A 254 -1.10 9.19 28.75
C TYR A 254 -0.26 7.99 29.21
N PHE A 255 -0.24 6.90 28.43
CA PHE A 255 0.62 5.75 28.75
C PHE A 255 2.11 6.10 28.71
N LEU A 256 2.55 6.89 27.73
CA LEU A 256 3.93 7.36 27.66
C LEU A 256 4.32 8.16 28.92
N ARG A 257 3.43 9.01 29.45
CA ARG A 257 3.65 9.72 30.73
C ARG A 257 3.77 8.77 31.91
N ARG A 258 2.94 7.72 31.96
CA ARG A 258 3.02 6.69 33.01
C ARG A 258 4.34 5.93 32.97
N LEU A 259 4.81 5.57 31.77
CA LEU A 259 6.10 4.91 31.59
C LEU A 259 7.27 5.81 32.02
N ARG A 260 7.20 7.11 31.72
CA ARG A 260 8.19 8.09 32.21
C ARG A 260 8.16 8.21 33.73
N LYS A 261 6.97 8.25 34.34
CA LYS A 261 6.80 8.27 35.81
C LYS A 261 7.35 7.00 36.48
N ALA A 262 7.33 5.87 35.79
CA ALA A 262 7.97 4.63 36.23
C ALA A 262 9.49 4.60 36.00
N HIS A 263 10.11 5.74 35.69
CA HIS A 263 11.56 5.90 35.51
C HIS A 263 12.18 4.99 34.44
N LEU A 264 11.42 4.62 33.40
CA LEU A 264 11.97 3.82 32.31
C LEU A 264 13.01 4.61 31.49
N PRO A 265 14.08 3.93 31.00
CA PRO A 265 15.10 4.55 30.17
C PRO A 265 14.53 5.22 28.91
N THR A 266 15.16 6.33 28.49
CA THR A 266 14.78 7.10 27.29
C THR A 266 14.65 6.21 26.05
N LEU A 267 15.54 5.23 25.88
CA LEU A 267 15.49 4.28 24.76
C LEU A 267 14.17 3.50 24.70
N ILE A 268 13.66 3.04 25.84
CA ILE A 268 12.39 2.30 25.93
C ILE A 268 11.23 3.24 25.60
N LEU A 269 11.25 4.46 26.11
CA LEU A 269 10.23 5.47 25.85
C LEU A 269 10.19 5.86 24.37
N THR A 270 11.34 6.04 23.73
CA THR A 270 11.45 6.29 22.28
C THR A 270 10.93 5.11 21.48
N THR A 271 11.23 3.88 21.90
CA THR A 271 10.73 2.66 21.25
C THR A 271 9.21 2.56 21.36
N PHE A 272 8.66 2.84 22.54
CA PHE A 272 7.21 2.92 22.76
C PHE A 272 6.57 3.98 21.86
N TYR A 273 7.13 5.20 21.82
CA TYR A 273 6.65 6.27 20.95
C TYR A 273 6.62 5.83 19.48
N ARG A 274 7.73 5.27 18.97
CA ARG A 274 7.82 4.79 17.58
C ARG A 274 6.79 3.71 17.27
N GLY A 275 6.62 2.75 18.19
CA GLY A 275 5.71 1.62 18.00
C GLY A 275 4.23 1.96 18.13
N THR A 276 3.87 2.96 18.94
CA THR A 276 2.47 3.20 19.32
C THR A 276 1.89 4.55 18.90
N ILE A 277 2.70 5.61 18.83
CA ILE A 277 2.26 6.97 18.48
C ILE A 277 2.72 7.30 17.06
N GLU A 278 4.02 7.20 16.77
CA GLU A 278 4.56 7.47 15.43
C GLU A 278 3.95 6.53 14.38
N SER A 279 3.69 5.27 14.75
CA SER A 279 3.05 4.30 13.86
C SER A 279 1.64 4.72 13.43
N ILE A 280 0.88 5.38 14.31
CA ILE A 280 -0.45 5.92 14.01
C ILE A 280 -0.31 7.21 13.18
N LEU A 281 0.51 8.15 13.62
CA LEU A 281 0.78 9.41 12.91
C LEU A 281 1.26 9.17 11.47
N SER A 282 2.11 8.16 11.27
CA SER A 282 2.69 7.84 9.97
C SER A 282 1.84 6.89 9.12
N SER A 283 0.72 6.38 9.65
CA SER A 283 -0.18 5.49 8.91
C SER A 283 -0.82 6.22 7.73
N CYS A 284 -0.59 5.69 6.52
CA CYS A 284 -1.04 6.28 5.26
C CYS A 284 -0.70 7.77 5.08
N ILE A 285 0.30 8.31 5.80
CA ILE A 285 0.59 9.76 5.88
C ILE A 285 0.85 10.41 4.51
N THR A 286 1.35 9.62 3.54
CA THR A 286 1.61 10.07 2.18
C THR A 286 0.34 10.47 1.41
N ALA A 287 -0.82 9.94 1.80
CA ALA A 287 -2.09 10.19 1.10
C ALA A 287 -2.77 11.50 1.54
N TRP A 288 -2.64 11.88 2.82
CA TRP A 288 -3.47 12.91 3.41
C TRP A 288 -2.69 14.13 3.95
N PHE A 289 -1.47 13.95 4.45
CA PHE A 289 -0.76 15.03 5.17
C PHE A 289 -0.43 16.23 4.27
N GLY A 290 -0.13 15.99 3.00
CA GLY A 290 0.12 17.04 2.02
C GLY A 290 -1.06 18.00 1.88
N ASN A 291 -2.29 17.50 2.01
CA ASN A 291 -3.53 18.28 1.89
C ASN A 291 -4.11 18.74 3.24
N CYS A 292 -3.44 18.48 4.36
CA CYS A 292 -3.85 19.02 5.66
C CYS A 292 -3.75 20.54 5.71
N THR A 293 -4.69 21.17 6.43
CA THR A 293 -4.64 22.60 6.75
C THR A 293 -3.45 22.92 7.65
N VAL A 294 -3.07 24.20 7.74
CA VAL A 294 -2.03 24.65 8.67
C VAL A 294 -2.41 24.33 10.12
N SER A 295 -3.68 24.47 10.47
CA SER A 295 -4.23 24.10 11.78
C SER A 295 -4.02 22.62 12.08
N ASP A 296 -4.41 21.75 11.15
CA ASP A 296 -4.26 20.30 11.28
C ASP A 296 -2.80 19.90 11.49
N ARG A 297 -1.88 20.45 10.68
CA ARG A 297 -0.44 20.18 10.80
C ARG A 297 0.12 20.64 12.14
N LYS A 298 -0.30 21.80 12.64
CA LYS A 298 0.09 22.30 13.98
C LYS A 298 -0.39 21.36 15.08
N THR A 299 -1.64 20.88 15.00
CA THR A 299 -2.21 19.95 15.96
C THR A 299 -1.41 18.64 16.01
N LEU A 300 -1.10 18.05 14.87
CA LEU A 300 -0.29 16.83 14.81
C LEU A 300 1.14 17.06 15.33
N GLN A 301 1.76 18.19 14.97
CA GLN A 301 3.11 18.53 15.47
C GLN A 301 3.14 18.72 16.99
N ARG A 302 2.05 19.19 17.62
CA ARG A 302 1.96 19.29 19.08
C ARG A 302 2.04 17.93 19.77
N ILE A 303 1.51 16.87 19.15
CA ILE A 303 1.62 15.50 19.68
C ILE A 303 3.09 15.08 19.73
N VAL A 304 3.82 15.28 18.63
CA VAL A 304 5.26 14.99 18.55
C VAL A 304 6.03 15.79 19.61
N ARG A 305 5.80 17.09 19.71
CA ARG A 305 6.48 17.94 20.73
C ARG A 305 6.14 17.54 22.15
N THR A 306 4.92 17.06 22.40
CA THR A 306 4.53 16.58 23.74
C THR A 306 5.26 15.30 24.08
N ALA A 307 5.35 14.35 23.13
CA ALA A 307 6.12 13.13 23.31
C ALA A 307 7.61 13.44 23.54
N GLU A 308 8.18 14.35 22.75
CA GLU A 308 9.58 14.81 22.85
C GLU A 308 9.90 15.31 24.27
N LYS A 309 9.04 16.17 24.82
CA LYS A 309 9.14 16.67 26.20
C LYS A 309 9.04 15.57 27.26
N ILE A 310 8.15 14.60 27.08
CA ILE A 310 7.98 13.49 28.04
C ILE A 310 9.20 12.57 28.03
N ILE A 311 9.74 12.29 26.83
CA ILE A 311 10.88 11.40 26.64
C ILE A 311 12.18 12.07 27.12
N GLY A 312 12.33 13.38 26.92
CA GLY A 312 13.56 14.11 27.20
C GLY A 312 14.64 13.88 26.14
N GLY A 313 14.25 13.64 24.89
CA GLY A 313 15.15 13.43 23.76
C GLY A 313 14.50 13.89 22.45
N SER A 314 15.31 14.28 21.46
CA SER A 314 14.82 14.86 20.22
C SER A 314 14.05 13.84 19.37
N LEU A 315 12.92 14.28 18.80
CA LEU A 315 12.10 13.51 17.88
C LEU A 315 11.98 14.23 16.54
N PRO A 316 11.94 13.51 15.41
CA PRO A 316 11.77 14.13 14.11
C PRO A 316 10.40 14.82 14.03
N PRO A 317 10.32 16.04 13.48
CA PRO A 317 9.03 16.69 13.26
C PRO A 317 8.19 15.89 12.27
N ILE A 318 6.87 16.04 12.35
CA ILE A 318 5.95 15.24 11.53
C ILE A 318 6.13 15.50 10.03
N THR A 319 6.60 16.69 9.67
CA THR A 319 6.95 17.06 8.29
C THR A 319 8.09 16.21 7.74
N ASP A 320 9.05 15.84 8.57
CA ASP A 320 10.21 15.05 8.16
C ASP A 320 9.83 13.59 8.04
N ILE A 321 8.97 13.11 8.95
CA ILE A 321 8.34 11.79 8.85
C ILE A 321 7.57 11.70 7.53
N TYR A 322 6.71 12.67 7.22
CA TYR A 322 5.97 12.73 5.95
C TYR A 322 6.91 12.72 4.74
N SER A 323 7.91 13.59 4.73
CA SER A 323 8.85 13.73 3.60
C SER A 323 9.64 12.44 3.37
N THR A 324 10.13 11.83 4.45
CA THR A 324 10.83 10.54 4.42
C THR A 324 9.92 9.43 3.88
N ARG A 325 8.65 9.37 4.31
CA ARG A 325 7.68 8.39 3.81
C ARG A 325 7.36 8.60 2.33
N CYS A 326 7.21 9.85 1.90
CA CYS A 326 7.00 10.19 0.50
C CYS A 326 8.16 9.75 -0.38
N ILE A 327 9.41 10.01 0.04
CA ILE A 327 10.61 9.60 -0.71
C ILE A 327 10.73 8.07 -0.77
N ARG A 328 10.54 7.38 0.37
CA ARG A 328 10.58 5.90 0.39
C ARG A 328 9.54 5.29 -0.54
N LYS A 329 8.32 5.84 -0.52
CA LYS A 329 7.24 5.40 -1.41
C LYS A 329 7.58 5.70 -2.88
N ALA A 330 8.09 6.89 -3.19
CA ALA A 330 8.54 7.25 -4.53
C ALA A 330 9.65 6.32 -5.04
N ASN A 331 10.67 6.04 -4.23
CA ASN A 331 11.73 5.09 -4.57
C ASN A 331 11.18 3.70 -4.88
N SER A 332 10.20 3.22 -4.11
CA SER A 332 9.54 1.93 -4.38
C SER A 332 8.82 1.90 -5.73
N ILE A 333 8.22 3.03 -6.15
CA ILE A 333 7.53 3.15 -7.45
C ILE A 333 8.54 3.28 -8.59
N VAL A 334 9.55 4.12 -8.44
CA VAL A 334 10.59 4.37 -9.44
C VAL A 334 11.41 3.10 -9.70
N ASN A 335 11.80 2.38 -8.65
CA ASN A 335 12.63 1.18 -8.79
C ASN A 335 11.86 -0.06 -9.26
N ASN A 336 10.55 0.08 -9.49
CA ASN A 336 9.71 -1.01 -9.98
C ASN A 336 9.05 -0.61 -11.31
N PRO A 337 9.62 -1.00 -12.46
CA PRO A 337 9.06 -0.68 -13.78
C PRO A 337 7.66 -1.25 -14.02
N THR A 338 7.29 -2.35 -13.34
CA THR A 338 5.94 -2.94 -13.44
C THR A 338 4.95 -2.24 -12.52
N HIS A 339 5.42 -1.34 -11.65
CA HIS A 339 4.55 -0.56 -10.80
C HIS A 339 3.64 0.29 -11.68
N PRO A 340 2.33 0.23 -11.50
CA PRO A 340 1.45 0.82 -12.49
C PRO A 340 1.58 2.37 -12.48
N SER A 341 1.90 3.02 -11.35
CA SER A 341 2.24 4.46 -11.31
C SER A 341 3.68 4.84 -11.71
N HIS A 342 4.50 3.91 -12.20
CA HIS A 342 5.90 4.17 -12.59
C HIS A 342 6.01 5.28 -13.64
N THR A 343 5.08 5.30 -14.59
CA THR A 343 5.03 6.28 -15.69
C THR A 343 4.85 7.72 -15.24
N LEU A 344 4.29 7.95 -14.05
CA LEU A 344 4.13 9.29 -13.46
C LEU A 344 5.48 9.89 -13.03
N PHE A 345 6.53 9.08 -12.91
CA PHE A 345 7.90 9.52 -12.62
C PHE A 345 8.75 9.52 -13.90
N THR A 346 8.50 10.49 -14.78
CA THR A 346 9.29 10.65 -16.02
C THR A 346 10.55 11.46 -15.77
N LEU A 347 11.73 10.91 -16.04
CA LEU A 347 12.99 11.68 -15.99
C LEU A 347 13.07 12.73 -17.11
N LEU A 348 13.64 13.89 -16.80
CA LEU A 348 14.03 14.88 -17.80
C LEU A 348 15.24 14.39 -18.61
N PRO A 349 15.51 14.93 -19.81
CA PRO A 349 16.64 14.51 -20.65
C PRO A 349 18.01 14.56 -19.97
N SER A 350 18.17 15.41 -18.95
CA SER A 350 19.40 15.48 -18.16
C SER A 350 19.64 14.27 -17.24
N GLY A 351 18.63 13.41 -17.03
CA GLY A 351 18.66 12.26 -16.11
C GLY A 351 18.70 12.63 -14.62
N LYS A 352 18.66 13.92 -14.27
CA LYS A 352 18.89 14.41 -12.89
C LYS A 352 17.62 14.68 -12.09
N ARG A 353 16.52 14.98 -12.77
CA ARG A 353 15.26 15.43 -12.15
C ARG A 353 14.08 14.77 -12.84
N TYR A 354 13.04 14.51 -12.07
CA TYR A 354 11.75 14.09 -12.59
C TYR A 354 10.95 15.31 -13.08
N ARG A 355 10.19 15.10 -14.15
CA ARG A 355 9.24 16.09 -14.69
C ARG A 355 8.16 16.36 -13.65
N SER A 356 7.95 17.63 -13.31
CA SER A 356 6.85 18.03 -12.45
C SER A 356 5.52 17.73 -13.11
N ILE A 357 4.59 17.16 -12.35
CA ILE A 357 3.20 16.98 -12.78
C ILE A 357 2.53 18.37 -12.80
N ARG A 358 1.88 18.69 -13.91
CA ARG A 358 1.07 19.90 -14.04
C ARG A 358 -0.14 19.74 -13.11
N ALA A 359 -0.38 20.74 -12.27
CA ALA A 359 -1.52 20.79 -11.39
C ALA A 359 -2.18 22.16 -11.48
N HIS A 360 -3.50 22.17 -11.63
CA HIS A 360 -4.33 23.36 -11.74
C HIS A 360 -4.94 23.76 -10.38
N THR A 361 -4.88 22.86 -9.41
CA THR A 361 -5.39 23.09 -8.05
C THR A 361 -4.30 22.90 -7.00
N SER A 362 -4.41 23.64 -5.89
CA SER A 362 -3.55 23.41 -4.71
C SER A 362 -3.70 22.00 -4.17
N ARG A 363 -4.91 21.42 -4.30
CA ARG A 363 -5.25 20.06 -3.90
C ARG A 363 -4.43 19.01 -4.64
N LEU A 364 -4.42 19.06 -5.99
CA LEU A 364 -3.58 18.13 -6.76
C LEU A 364 -2.10 18.43 -6.51
N LEU A 365 -1.69 19.70 -6.47
CA LEU A 365 -0.31 20.09 -6.19
C LEU A 365 0.22 19.55 -4.84
N ASN A 366 -0.68 19.38 -3.88
CA ASN A 366 -0.40 18.88 -2.53
C ASN A 366 -0.68 17.38 -2.36
N SER A 367 -1.16 16.69 -3.41
CA SER A 367 -1.31 15.24 -3.45
C SER A 367 0.05 14.53 -3.48
N PHE A 368 0.03 13.20 -3.40
CA PHE A 368 1.24 12.42 -3.20
C PHE A 368 2.26 12.60 -4.34
N PHE A 369 1.86 12.43 -5.60
CA PHE A 369 2.83 12.40 -6.71
C PHE A 369 3.57 13.72 -6.92
N PRO A 370 2.90 14.90 -6.99
CA PRO A 370 3.61 16.16 -7.14
C PRO A 370 4.53 16.48 -5.95
N GLN A 371 4.11 16.14 -4.72
CA GLN A 371 4.94 16.32 -3.52
C GLN A 371 6.13 15.36 -3.51
N ALA A 372 5.93 14.10 -3.92
CA ALA A 372 7.00 13.11 -4.04
C ALA A 372 8.05 13.56 -5.05
N ILE A 373 7.65 13.99 -6.25
CA ILE A 373 8.55 14.52 -7.29
C ILE A 373 9.28 15.77 -6.79
N ARG A 374 8.58 16.69 -6.13
CA ARG A 374 9.20 17.89 -5.54
C ARG A 374 10.25 17.55 -4.49
N ASN A 375 9.92 16.65 -3.56
CA ASN A 375 10.85 16.19 -2.53
C ASN A 375 12.07 15.48 -3.15
N TYR A 376 11.86 14.65 -4.17
CA TYR A 376 12.93 13.99 -4.89
C TYR A 376 13.85 15.00 -5.58
N ASN A 377 13.28 15.94 -6.33
CA ASN A 377 14.04 16.95 -7.07
C ASN A 377 14.81 17.91 -6.15
N ARG A 378 14.30 18.17 -4.93
CA ARG A 378 15.02 18.91 -3.88
C ARG A 378 16.20 18.11 -3.33
N ASN A 379 16.01 16.81 -3.06
CA ASN A 379 17.05 15.95 -2.51
C ASN A 379 18.08 15.47 -3.53
N ALA A 380 17.77 15.52 -4.83
CA ALA A 380 18.72 15.22 -5.90
C ALA A 380 19.92 16.17 -5.88
N SER A 381 19.79 17.40 -5.38
CA SER A 381 20.96 18.28 -5.18
C SER A 381 21.86 17.80 -4.04
N ILE A 382 21.29 17.16 -3.01
CA ILE A 382 22.01 16.66 -1.82
C ILE A 382 22.69 15.32 -2.12
N TYR A 383 22.01 14.40 -2.82
CA TYR A 383 22.64 13.15 -3.27
C TYR A 383 23.73 13.38 -4.32
N GLN A 384 23.60 14.39 -5.19
CA GLN A 384 24.72 14.80 -6.03
C GLN A 384 25.88 15.35 -5.23
N PHE A 385 25.63 16.12 -4.17
CA PHE A 385 26.69 16.56 -3.26
C PHE A 385 27.36 15.38 -2.57
N PHE A 386 26.58 14.42 -2.05
CA PHE A 386 27.11 13.25 -1.32
C PHE A 386 27.88 12.29 -2.24
N VAL A 387 27.36 12.00 -3.44
CA VAL A 387 28.03 11.15 -4.45
C VAL A 387 29.25 11.86 -5.04
N PHE A 388 29.21 13.18 -5.22
CA PHE A 388 30.37 13.98 -5.62
C PHE A 388 31.44 13.99 -4.54
N PHE A 389 31.07 14.13 -3.26
CA PHE A 389 31.99 14.07 -2.12
C PHE A 389 32.61 12.69 -1.96
N LEU A 390 31.81 11.62 -2.11
CA LEU A 390 32.30 10.24 -2.10
C LEU A 390 33.25 9.98 -3.27
N LYS A 391 32.94 10.47 -4.48
CA LYS A 391 33.85 10.40 -5.63
C LYS A 391 35.14 11.17 -5.41
N LEU A 392 35.09 12.35 -4.78
CA LEU A 392 36.27 13.13 -4.39
C LEU A 392 37.12 12.43 -3.33
N GLN A 393 36.49 11.78 -2.34
CA GLN A 393 37.19 10.97 -1.35
C GLN A 393 37.85 9.75 -1.98
N VAL A 394 37.16 9.04 -2.87
CA VAL A 394 37.73 7.90 -3.61
C VAL A 394 38.86 8.35 -4.55
N LEU A 395 38.73 9.48 -5.24
CA LEU A 395 39.79 10.06 -6.08
C LEU A 395 41.02 10.51 -5.27
N LYS A 396 40.81 11.12 -4.10
CA LYS A 396 41.92 11.42 -3.16
C LYS A 396 42.59 10.14 -2.64
N SER A 397 41.82 9.09 -2.37
CA SER A 397 42.34 7.79 -1.93
C SER A 397 43.16 7.09 -3.02
N LEU A 398 42.77 7.24 -4.28
CA LEU A 398 43.48 6.71 -5.45
C LEU A 398 44.72 7.52 -5.86
N GLN A 399 44.80 8.80 -5.50
CA GLN A 399 46.01 9.61 -5.69
C GLN A 399 47.06 9.38 -4.59
N LEU A 400 46.65 8.99 -3.39
CA LEU A 400 47.55 8.66 -2.27
C LEU A 400 48.15 7.25 -2.33
N THR A 401 47.77 6.44 -3.33
CA THR A 401 48.19 5.02 -3.46
C THR A 401 49.09 4.74 -4.67
N ARG A 402 49.74 5.77 -5.26
CA ARG A 402 50.82 5.54 -6.24
C ARG A 402 52.19 5.48 -5.54
N PRO A 403 52.84 4.30 -5.44
CA PRO A 403 54.24 4.25 -5.03
C PRO A 403 55.15 4.73 -6.16
N SER A 404 56.14 5.51 -5.77
CA SER A 404 57.29 5.94 -6.57
C SER A 404 58.21 4.77 -6.91
N ALA A 405 58.40 4.47 -8.19
CA ALA A 405 59.58 3.75 -8.70
C ALA A 405 59.85 4.07 -10.18
N LEU A 406 61.05 4.59 -10.46
CA LEU A 406 61.73 4.63 -11.76
C LEU A 406 62.00 3.17 -12.24
N SER A 407 62.17 2.78 -13.52
CA SER A 407 63.13 3.26 -14.52
C SER A 407 62.96 2.51 -15.87
N THR A 408 63.12 3.23 -16.99
CA THR A 408 63.65 2.86 -18.33
C THR A 408 63.12 1.66 -19.13
N ARG A 409 62.44 1.91 -20.26
CA ARG A 409 63.04 1.90 -21.63
C ARG A 409 62.06 2.41 -22.70
N SER A 410 62.62 3.27 -23.55
CA SER A 410 62.23 3.79 -24.87
C SER A 410 61.03 3.19 -25.62
N GLY A 411 60.13 4.07 -26.10
CA GLY A 411 59.15 3.78 -27.15
C GLY A 411 58.19 4.95 -27.40
N SER A 412 58.58 5.82 -28.32
CA SER A 412 57.86 6.89 -29.07
C SER A 412 56.38 7.21 -28.75
N LEU A 413 56.13 8.52 -28.62
CA LEU A 413 54.83 9.20 -28.67
C LEU A 413 53.95 8.77 -29.85
N SER A 414 52.65 8.61 -29.60
CA SER A 414 51.61 9.21 -30.46
C SER A 414 50.32 9.47 -29.67
N VAL A 415 50.00 10.76 -29.54
CA VAL A 415 48.75 11.31 -29.03
C VAL A 415 47.68 11.13 -30.09
N PHE A 416 46.56 10.46 -29.79
CA PHE A 416 45.27 10.71 -30.45
C PHE A 416 44.10 10.27 -29.55
N ALA A 417 43.18 11.19 -29.32
CA ALA A 417 41.80 10.97 -28.91
C ALA A 417 40.92 11.77 -29.90
N PRO A 418 39.59 11.58 -30.01
CA PRO A 418 38.72 10.47 -29.61
C PRO A 418 37.76 10.03 -30.75
N SER A 419 36.75 9.22 -30.39
CA SER A 419 35.34 9.28 -30.88
C SER A 419 34.83 8.02 -31.66
N PRO A 420 33.50 7.85 -31.86
CA PRO A 420 32.74 6.81 -31.16
C PRO A 420 31.79 6.02 -32.07
N SER A 421 31.82 4.69 -32.07
CA SER A 421 30.65 3.88 -32.46
C SER A 421 30.99 2.40 -32.40
N SER A 422 30.21 1.65 -31.62
CA SER A 422 29.54 0.45 -32.14
C SER A 422 28.74 -0.20 -31.02
N HIS A 423 27.49 -0.49 -31.38
CA HIS A 423 26.57 -1.31 -30.65
C HIS A 423 27.20 -2.64 -30.23
N ILE A 424 27.01 -3.04 -28.98
CA ILE A 424 27.16 -4.44 -28.56
C ILE A 424 25.88 -4.86 -27.84
N GLN A 425 25.14 -5.74 -28.51
CA GLN A 425 24.12 -6.60 -27.91
C GLN A 425 24.77 -7.47 -26.84
N LEU A 426 24.16 -7.58 -25.66
CA LEU A 426 24.50 -8.59 -24.67
C LEU A 426 23.31 -9.53 -24.45
N SER A 427 23.42 -10.72 -25.01
CA SER A 427 22.68 -11.92 -24.61
C SER A 427 23.23 -12.47 -23.29
N PRO A 428 22.40 -13.02 -22.38
CA PRO A 428 22.86 -13.55 -21.11
C PRO A 428 23.23 -15.03 -21.23
N SER A 429 24.45 -15.41 -20.83
CA SER A 429 24.71 -16.80 -20.46
C SER A 429 25.81 -16.90 -19.41
N ARG A 430 25.62 -17.89 -18.53
CA ARG A 430 26.55 -18.49 -17.56
C ARG A 430 26.46 -18.00 -16.11
N SER A 431 25.57 -18.68 -15.41
CA SER A 431 25.72 -19.18 -14.05
C SER A 431 27.15 -19.59 -13.69
N ALA A 432 27.61 -19.20 -12.51
CA ALA A 432 28.64 -19.94 -11.78
C ALA A 432 28.35 -19.83 -10.27
N THR A 433 27.94 -20.96 -9.72
CA THR A 433 27.83 -21.31 -8.31
C THR A 433 29.20 -21.18 -7.64
N PHE A 434 29.29 -20.59 -6.44
CA PHE A 434 30.35 -20.95 -5.50
C PHE A 434 29.84 -20.89 -4.06
N LEU A 435 29.91 -22.04 -3.41
CA LEU A 435 29.50 -22.35 -2.05
C LEU A 435 30.78 -22.86 -1.38
N GLY A 436 31.17 -22.33 -0.22
CA GLY A 436 32.11 -23.01 0.67
C GLY A 436 33.16 -22.15 1.35
N LEU A 437 33.14 -22.25 2.70
CA LEU A 437 34.29 -22.42 3.59
C LEU A 437 35.17 -21.19 3.90
N LEU A 438 35.05 -20.67 5.13
CA LEU A 438 36.02 -20.94 6.23
C LEU A 438 35.75 -20.04 7.45
N ALA A 439 35.55 -20.68 8.60
CA ALA A 439 35.94 -20.13 9.90
C ALA A 439 37.47 -20.25 10.06
N PRO A 440 38.07 -19.48 10.99
CA PRO A 440 38.81 -20.17 12.03
C PRO A 440 38.59 -19.60 13.44
N GLN A 441 38.80 -20.50 14.39
CA GLN A 441 38.85 -20.30 15.84
C GLN A 441 40.18 -19.68 16.31
N GLY A 442 40.19 -19.31 17.59
CA GLY A 442 41.36 -19.11 18.45
C GLY A 442 41.27 -17.74 19.13
N SER A 443 41.07 -17.60 20.44
CA SER A 443 41.45 -18.43 21.59
C SER A 443 40.39 -18.44 22.68
#